data_AF-A0A1Q6TXY2-F1
#
_entry.id   AF-A0A1Q6TXY2-F1
#
_cell.length_a   1.000
_cell.length_b   1.000
_cell.length_c   1.000
_cell.angle_alpha   90.00
_cell.angle_beta   90.00
_cell.angle_gamma   90.00
#
_symmetry.space_group_name_H-M   'P 1'
#
loop_
_entity.id
_entity.type
_entity.pdbx_description
1 polymer ?
#
loop_
_entity_poly.entity_id
_entity_poly.type
_entity_poly.pdbx_seq_one_letter_code
_entity_poly.pdbx_strand_id
1 'polypeptide(L)'
;MTDKQKVRDLESITNSYNDQHLMVITDLNSNQLSKQKISDFIKDIISDEQENSVVTASDGKIFCLDTSNADNISSGTLDEARLPKSGVTEGEYQYPVDLKVNDKGQIISVAAGQPGGNNADASLSNLNQEGEKHFLNKFQITDCILDAPNGTVEFEGSTITIKQGLKVLIPDGFNADGSLKNIEYTLEEDLSRTYTTTVKNGFLFLNLHDGILYQTWQTGNYYLIGNNKTNISNFTGVFRNLDTNLTDYYDKGVAQQGRYVCIADNVNSNNGVASSITPYRPAELIKRSDKVEIASWSFPDSRKAVNLTLLASGQSYTQPVDGYYAISKTAGIQNAYVSMYSGGIGYACPSPNAAGSCVLSIKTLKNASCVINYNATGDVNYFRFIPAKGAVNE
;
A
#
# COMPACT_ATOMS: atom_id res chain seq x y z
N MET A 1 50.47 -104.73 33.38
CA MET A 1 49.80 -105.37 32.23
C MET A 1 48.61 -106.09 32.82
N THR A 2 47.36 -105.67 32.67
CA THR A 2 46.70 -105.16 31.45
C THR A 2 45.46 -104.35 31.88
N ASP A 3 45.63 -103.07 32.22
CA ASP A 3 44.55 -102.20 32.72
C ASP A 3 43.72 -101.62 31.59
N LYS A 4 42.80 -102.44 31.08
CA LYS A 4 41.72 -101.99 30.20
C LYS A 4 40.40 -102.52 30.77
N GLN A 5 39.69 -101.68 31.52
CA GLN A 5 38.28 -101.93 31.85
C GLN A 5 37.42 -101.43 30.68
N LYS A 6 36.48 -102.26 30.22
CA LYS A 6 35.75 -102.00 28.98
C LYS A 6 34.61 -101.02 29.26
N VAL A 7 34.32 -100.15 28.30
CA VAL A 7 33.19 -99.19 28.33
C VAL A 7 31.84 -99.86 28.63
N ARG A 8 31.72 -101.16 28.37
CA ARG A 8 30.51 -101.97 28.60
C ARG A 8 30.26 -102.31 30.08
N ASP A 9 31.22 -102.03 30.95
CA ASP A 9 31.17 -102.31 32.40
C ASP A 9 30.87 -101.05 33.23
N LEU A 10 30.57 -99.90 32.59
CA LEU A 10 30.12 -98.68 33.26
C LEU A 10 28.61 -98.77 33.58
N GLU A 11 28.22 -98.41 34.80
CA GLU A 11 26.81 -98.35 35.20
C GLU A 11 26.04 -97.33 34.34
N SER A 12 24.79 -97.65 34.02
CA SER A 12 23.90 -96.77 33.26
C SER A 12 23.61 -95.49 34.06
N ILE A 13 23.84 -94.32 33.45
CA ILE A 13 23.70 -92.98 34.07
C ILE A 13 22.23 -92.56 34.21
N THR A 14 21.29 -93.50 34.13
CA THR A 14 19.84 -93.22 34.09
C THR A 14 19.26 -92.56 35.35
N ASN A 15 20.01 -92.36 36.44
CA ASN A 15 19.46 -91.82 37.71
C ASN A 15 20.44 -90.99 38.55
N SER A 16 21.20 -90.05 37.98
CA SER A 16 21.93 -89.05 38.80
C SER A 16 21.01 -87.91 39.21
N TYR A 17 20.30 -88.05 40.33
CA TYR A 17 19.40 -87.05 40.93
C TYR A 17 20.15 -86.06 41.87
N ASN A 18 21.33 -85.56 41.48
CA ASN A 18 22.07 -84.56 42.27
C ASN A 18 22.83 -83.57 41.35
N ASP A 19 22.13 -82.54 40.86
CA ASP A 19 22.59 -81.56 39.86
C ASP A 19 23.50 -80.43 40.41
N GLN A 20 24.19 -80.66 41.52
CA GLN A 20 25.15 -79.67 42.07
C GLN A 20 26.57 -79.81 41.50
N HIS A 21 26.84 -80.78 40.64
CA HIS A 21 28.17 -81.02 40.09
C HIS A 21 28.08 -81.22 38.57
N LEU A 22 28.76 -80.36 37.81
CA LEU A 22 28.97 -80.54 36.37
C LEU A 22 30.02 -81.65 36.18
N MET A 23 29.62 -82.84 35.72
CA MET A 23 30.56 -83.92 35.41
C MET A 23 31.17 -83.69 34.03
N VAL A 24 32.46 -83.34 33.97
CA VAL A 24 33.19 -83.20 32.71
C VAL A 24 33.89 -84.52 32.40
N ILE A 25 33.45 -85.22 31.35
CA ILE A 25 34.15 -86.40 30.81
C ILE A 25 35.29 -85.91 29.93
N THR A 26 36.54 -86.21 30.30
CA THR A 26 37.73 -85.90 29.48
C THR A 26 38.50 -87.17 29.14
N ASP A 27 38.96 -87.30 27.90
CA ASP A 27 39.92 -88.33 27.52
C ASP A 27 41.37 -87.92 27.84
N LEU A 28 42.30 -88.90 27.83
CA LEU A 28 43.70 -88.72 28.24
C LEU A 28 44.59 -88.05 27.17
N ASN A 29 44.09 -87.75 25.97
CA ASN A 29 44.90 -87.11 24.93
C ASN A 29 44.42 -85.71 24.56
N SER A 30 43.21 -85.30 24.95
CA SER A 30 42.66 -84.00 24.59
C SER A 30 41.78 -83.44 25.72
N ASN A 31 42.24 -82.33 26.29
CA ASN A 31 41.47 -81.40 27.12
C ASN A 31 41.18 -81.81 28.56
N GLN A 32 42.21 -81.70 29.42
CA GLN A 32 41.96 -81.09 30.73
C GLN A 32 41.50 -79.64 30.47
N LEU A 33 40.19 -79.39 30.51
CA LEU A 33 39.68 -78.02 30.69
C LEU A 33 40.20 -77.55 32.05
N SER A 34 41.33 -76.84 32.05
CA SER A 34 41.94 -76.31 33.27
C SER A 34 40.89 -75.51 34.03
N LYS A 35 40.76 -75.72 35.35
CA LYS A 35 39.81 -75.00 36.22
C LYS A 35 39.76 -73.49 35.96
N GLN A 36 40.88 -72.90 35.55
CA GLN A 36 40.98 -71.50 35.11
C GLN A 36 39.97 -71.14 34.01
N LYS A 37 39.86 -71.92 32.93
CA LYS A 37 38.96 -71.62 31.79
C LYS A 37 37.47 -71.71 32.15
N ILE A 38 37.09 -72.62 33.06
CA ILE A 38 35.71 -72.70 33.56
C ILE A 38 35.42 -71.53 34.50
N SER A 39 36.38 -71.14 35.35
CA SER A 39 36.26 -69.95 36.18
C SER A 39 36.17 -68.67 35.35
N ASP A 40 36.90 -68.57 34.23
CA ASP A 40 36.87 -67.42 33.34
C ASP A 40 35.52 -67.34 32.62
N PHE A 41 34.97 -68.47 32.15
CA PHE A 41 33.62 -68.52 31.56
C PHE A 41 32.50 -68.14 32.55
N ILE A 42 32.60 -68.61 33.80
CA ILE A 42 31.65 -68.22 34.87
C ILE A 42 31.82 -66.74 35.22
N LYS A 43 33.05 -66.21 35.23
CA LYS A 43 33.28 -64.77 35.39
C LYS A 43 32.67 -63.98 34.24
N ASP A 44 32.84 -64.39 32.99
CA ASP A 44 32.26 -63.68 31.84
C ASP A 44 30.71 -63.65 31.91
N ILE A 45 30.07 -64.70 32.42
CA ILE A 45 28.59 -64.75 32.54
C ILE A 45 28.06 -63.94 33.73
N ILE A 46 28.79 -63.89 34.86
CA ILE A 46 28.32 -63.30 36.13
C ILE A 46 29.13 -62.06 36.51
N SER A 47 29.90 -61.50 35.58
CA SER A 47 30.73 -60.31 35.80
C SER A 47 29.83 -59.08 35.95
N ASP A 48 30.00 -58.35 37.06
CA ASP A 48 29.40 -57.03 37.28
C ASP A 48 30.13 -55.92 36.48
N GLU A 49 31.17 -56.24 35.70
CA GLU A 49 31.75 -55.31 34.74
C GLU A 49 30.80 -55.14 33.54
N GLN A 50 30.31 -53.91 33.35
CA GLN A 50 29.20 -53.55 32.46
C GLN A 50 29.36 -53.92 30.97
N GLU A 51 30.54 -54.35 30.51
CA GLU A 51 30.82 -54.48 29.08
C GLU A 51 30.72 -55.89 28.50
N ASN A 52 30.49 -56.94 29.31
CA ASN A 52 30.34 -58.33 28.80
C ASN A 52 29.21 -59.14 29.45
N SER A 53 28.34 -58.53 30.25
CA SER A 53 27.21 -59.24 30.85
C SER A 53 26.03 -59.36 29.87
N VAL A 54 25.50 -60.57 29.73
CA VAL A 54 24.20 -60.80 29.10
C VAL A 54 23.13 -60.51 30.14
N VAL A 55 22.61 -59.28 30.14
CA VAL A 55 21.54 -58.87 31.08
C VAL A 55 20.23 -59.56 30.67
N THR A 56 19.68 -60.37 31.56
CA THR A 56 18.34 -60.95 31.39
C THR A 56 17.27 -59.89 31.66
N ALA A 57 16.20 -59.89 30.87
CA ALA A 57 15.01 -59.10 31.17
C ALA A 57 14.31 -59.63 32.45
N SER A 58 13.45 -58.82 33.05
CA SER A 58 12.71 -59.16 34.29
C SER A 58 11.77 -60.38 34.16
N ASP A 59 11.54 -60.88 32.96
CA ASP A 59 10.77 -62.09 32.65
C ASP A 59 11.66 -63.34 32.36
N GLY A 60 12.99 -63.20 32.48
CA GLY A 60 13.95 -64.28 32.31
C GLY A 60 14.40 -64.56 30.86
N LYS A 61 14.08 -63.69 29.89
CA LYS A 61 14.57 -63.82 28.49
C LYS A 61 15.81 -62.95 28.22
N ILE A 62 16.58 -63.33 27.19
CA ILE A 62 17.91 -62.77 26.86
C ILE A 62 17.87 -61.59 25.86
N PHE A 63 16.74 -61.33 25.17
CA PHE A 63 16.60 -60.21 24.24
C PHE A 63 15.32 -59.41 24.50
N CYS A 64 15.45 -58.11 24.76
CA CYS A 64 14.35 -57.15 24.88
C CYS A 64 14.33 -56.24 23.64
N LEU A 65 13.25 -56.29 22.86
CA LEU A 65 12.90 -55.22 21.92
C LEU A 65 12.04 -54.22 22.72
N ASP A 66 12.58 -53.06 23.08
CA ASP A 66 11.78 -52.02 23.74
C ASP A 66 10.73 -51.52 22.74
N THR A 67 9.46 -51.76 23.05
CA THR A 67 8.29 -51.43 22.23
C THR A 67 7.40 -50.40 22.91
N SER A 68 7.89 -49.73 23.95
CA SER A 68 7.18 -48.64 24.60
C SER A 68 7.45 -47.31 23.88
N ASN A 69 6.39 -46.52 23.64
CA ASN A 69 6.56 -45.10 23.30
C ASN A 69 7.43 -44.46 24.38
N ALA A 70 8.41 -43.65 23.98
CA ALA A 70 9.36 -43.04 24.90
C ALA A 70 8.67 -41.99 25.80
N ASP A 71 8.08 -42.45 26.90
CA ASP A 71 7.46 -41.59 27.91
C ASP A 71 8.50 -41.06 28.94
N ASN A 72 9.80 -41.22 28.66
CA ASN A 72 10.91 -41.05 29.60
C ASN A 72 12.16 -40.32 29.04
N ILE A 73 12.06 -39.47 28.02
CA ILE A 73 13.13 -38.49 27.73
C ILE A 73 12.99 -37.30 28.69
N SER A 74 13.50 -37.46 29.91
CA SER A 74 13.63 -36.35 30.88
C SER A 74 14.91 -35.52 30.67
N SER A 75 15.86 -36.03 29.86
CA SER A 75 16.99 -35.28 29.29
C SER A 75 17.67 -36.07 28.17
N GLY A 76 18.38 -35.37 27.28
CA GLY A 76 19.11 -35.91 26.13
C GLY A 76 19.21 -34.87 25.01
N THR A 77 20.34 -34.80 24.31
CA THR A 77 20.50 -33.89 23.17
C THR A 77 20.18 -34.65 21.89
N LEU A 78 19.04 -34.35 21.27
CA LEU A 78 18.80 -34.79 19.90
C LEU A 78 19.76 -34.03 19.00
N ASP A 79 20.60 -34.75 18.24
CA ASP A 79 21.53 -34.13 17.30
C ASP A 79 20.76 -33.24 16.31
N GLU A 80 21.08 -31.93 16.27
CA GLU A 80 20.43 -30.95 15.40
C GLU A 80 20.55 -31.36 13.92
N ALA A 81 21.57 -32.14 13.55
CA ALA A 81 21.72 -32.66 12.20
C ALA A 81 20.61 -33.64 11.77
N ARG A 82 19.86 -34.20 12.73
CA ARG A 82 18.74 -35.13 12.48
C ARG A 82 17.37 -34.44 12.45
N LEU A 83 17.31 -33.14 12.74
CA LEU A 83 16.10 -32.35 12.55
C LEU A 83 15.99 -31.88 11.09
N PRO A 84 14.81 -31.94 10.46
CA PRO A 84 14.63 -31.36 9.14
C PRO A 84 14.94 -29.86 9.18
N LYS A 85 15.71 -29.36 8.21
CA LYS A 85 15.89 -27.91 8.04
C LYS A 85 14.51 -27.27 7.86
N SER A 86 14.15 -26.33 8.74
CA SER A 86 12.90 -25.59 8.59
C SER A 86 12.84 -24.93 7.22
N GLY A 87 11.68 -24.98 6.55
CA GLY A 87 11.43 -24.23 5.31
C GLY A 87 11.25 -22.73 5.54
N VAL A 88 11.34 -22.29 6.80
CA VAL A 88 11.18 -20.90 7.23
C VAL A 88 12.51 -20.41 7.76
N THR A 89 13.05 -19.35 7.17
CA THR A 89 14.27 -18.68 7.63
C THR A 89 13.96 -17.70 8.75
N GLU A 90 14.95 -17.41 9.59
CA GLU A 90 14.85 -16.33 10.58
C GLU A 90 14.43 -15.03 9.89
N GLY A 91 13.44 -14.35 10.46
CA GLY A 91 12.90 -13.15 9.86
C GLY A 91 11.56 -12.74 10.43
N GLU A 92 11.12 -11.57 9.98
CA GLU A 92 9.81 -11.02 10.26
C GLU A 92 8.96 -11.13 9.01
N TYR A 93 7.86 -11.89 9.10
CA TYR A 93 6.93 -12.12 8.01
C TYR A 93 5.70 -11.25 8.24
N GLN A 94 5.37 -10.41 7.27
CA GLN A 94 4.33 -9.37 7.39
C GLN A 94 3.08 -9.76 6.61
N TYR A 95 1.91 -9.47 7.20
CA TYR A 95 0.54 -9.59 6.68
C TYR A 95 0.06 -10.99 6.22
N PRO A 96 -1.18 -11.42 6.58
CA PRO A 96 -2.16 -10.77 7.46
C PRO A 96 -1.83 -10.91 8.96
N VAL A 97 -0.72 -11.56 9.28
CA VAL A 97 -0.25 -11.82 10.64
C VAL A 97 1.24 -11.51 10.69
N ASP A 98 1.65 -10.70 11.65
CA ASP A 98 3.08 -10.45 11.90
C ASP A 98 3.61 -11.65 12.69
N LEU A 99 4.42 -12.45 12.01
CA LEU A 99 5.07 -13.63 12.58
C LEU A 99 6.56 -13.33 12.76
N LYS A 100 7.05 -13.52 13.98
CA LYS A 100 8.50 -13.57 14.24
C LYS A 100 8.92 -15.01 14.41
N VAL A 101 10.03 -15.33 13.77
CA VAL A 101 10.59 -16.69 13.74
C VAL A 101 12.05 -16.62 14.18
N ASN A 102 12.48 -17.52 15.06
CA ASN A 102 13.88 -17.60 15.49
C ASN A 102 14.77 -18.30 14.44
N ASP A 103 16.07 -18.33 14.72
CA ASP A 103 17.12 -19.05 13.95
C ASP A 103 16.82 -20.55 13.73
N LYS A 104 16.00 -21.16 14.60
CA LYS A 104 15.53 -22.55 14.48
C LYS A 104 14.24 -22.71 13.69
N GLY A 105 13.66 -21.64 13.14
CA GLY A 105 12.43 -21.71 12.37
C GLY A 105 11.15 -21.81 13.21
N GLN A 106 11.21 -21.53 14.52
CA GLN A 106 10.07 -21.60 15.44
C GLN A 106 9.37 -20.24 15.57
N ILE A 107 8.03 -20.24 15.61
CA ILE A 107 7.23 -19.03 15.82
C ILE A 107 7.42 -18.56 17.27
N ILE A 108 7.94 -17.35 17.46
CA ILE A 108 8.17 -16.74 18.78
C ILE A 108 7.12 -15.67 19.12
N SER A 109 6.44 -15.08 18.13
CA SER A 109 5.30 -14.18 18.36
C SER A 109 4.35 -14.15 17.18
N VAL A 110 3.07 -13.96 17.49
CA VAL A 110 1.97 -13.79 16.54
C VAL A 110 1.23 -12.50 16.91
N ALA A 111 1.17 -11.54 16.00
CA ALA A 111 0.35 -10.34 16.15
C ALA A 111 -0.52 -10.11 14.91
N ALA A 112 -1.63 -9.38 15.07
CA ALA A 112 -2.42 -8.94 13.93
C ALA A 112 -1.53 -8.06 13.04
N GLY A 113 -1.35 -8.45 11.78
CA GLY A 113 -0.44 -7.74 10.88
C GLY A 113 -0.94 -6.34 10.58
N GLN A 114 -0.06 -5.34 10.62
CA GLN A 114 -0.39 -4.01 10.13
C GLN A 114 -0.30 -4.04 8.59
N PRO A 115 -1.31 -3.53 7.86
CA PRO A 115 -1.24 -3.44 6.41
C PRO A 115 0.02 -2.65 5.98
N GLY A 116 0.96 -3.33 5.32
CA GLY A 116 2.16 -2.70 4.79
C GLY A 116 1.83 -1.82 3.59
N GLY A 117 1.72 -0.50 3.82
CA GLY A 117 1.91 0.55 2.81
C GLY A 117 0.81 0.74 1.75
N ASN A 118 0.34 1.98 1.65
CA ASN A 118 -0.32 2.64 0.51
C ASN A 118 -1.84 2.58 0.35
N ASN A 119 -2.59 1.86 1.19
CA ASN A 119 -4.05 1.98 1.19
C ASN A 119 -4.52 2.85 2.35
N ALA A 120 -5.27 3.91 2.04
CA ALA A 120 -5.89 4.75 3.06
C ALA A 120 -6.91 3.91 3.86
N ASP A 121 -6.90 4.06 5.18
CA ASP A 121 -7.98 3.54 6.01
C ASP A 121 -9.30 4.20 5.60
N ALA A 122 -10.43 3.57 5.87
CA ALA A 122 -11.75 4.15 5.58
C ALA A 122 -11.95 5.54 6.25
N SER A 123 -11.28 5.76 7.39
CA SER A 123 -11.24 7.02 8.13
C SER A 123 -10.18 8.01 7.67
N LEU A 124 -9.31 7.62 6.72
CA LEU A 124 -8.17 8.41 6.22
C LEU A 124 -7.13 8.80 7.29
N SER A 125 -7.22 8.24 8.50
CA SER A 125 -6.40 8.58 9.66
C SER A 125 -4.92 8.19 9.53
N ASN A 126 -4.59 7.35 8.56
CA ASN A 126 -3.23 6.88 8.29
C ASN A 126 -2.52 7.65 7.16
N LEU A 127 -3.12 8.71 6.61
CA LEU A 127 -2.46 9.55 5.62
C LEU A 127 -1.44 10.50 6.26
N ASN A 128 -0.29 10.66 5.61
CA ASN A 128 0.67 11.73 5.89
C ASN A 128 0.34 12.98 5.04
N GLN A 129 1.00 14.11 5.30
CA GLN A 129 0.83 15.36 4.53
C GLN A 129 1.00 15.20 3.00
N GLU A 130 1.75 14.20 2.52
CA GLU A 130 1.87 13.92 1.10
C GLU A 130 0.67 13.13 0.54
N GLY A 131 0.12 12.19 1.32
CA GLY A 131 -1.11 11.46 0.99
C GLY A 131 -2.35 12.37 0.95
N GLU A 132 -2.39 13.41 1.77
CA GLU A 132 -3.45 14.44 1.74
C GLU A 132 -3.48 15.24 0.42
N LYS A 133 -2.34 15.36 -0.30
CA LYS A 133 -2.25 16.12 -1.57
C LYS A 133 -3.09 15.53 -2.70
N HIS A 134 -3.53 14.28 -2.57
CA HIS A 134 -4.38 13.59 -3.57
C HIS A 134 -5.88 13.71 -3.28
N PHE A 135 -6.25 14.29 -2.14
CA PHE A 135 -7.63 14.68 -1.86
C PHE A 135 -7.88 16.10 -2.36
N LEU A 136 -9.16 16.44 -2.49
CA LEU A 136 -9.58 17.80 -2.80
C LEU A 136 -8.92 18.76 -1.80
N ASN A 137 -7.87 19.48 -2.22
CA ASN A 137 -7.13 20.35 -1.32
C ASN A 137 -8.02 21.54 -0.99
N LYS A 138 -8.66 21.49 0.18
CA LYS A 138 -9.58 22.52 0.68
C LYS A 138 -8.89 23.87 0.90
N PHE A 139 -7.56 23.94 0.79
CA PHE A 139 -6.80 25.19 0.76
C PHE A 139 -6.76 25.86 -0.63
N GLN A 140 -7.38 25.26 -1.65
CA GLN A 140 -7.47 25.79 -3.02
C GLN A 140 -8.89 26.20 -3.45
N ILE A 141 -9.90 25.88 -2.64
CA ILE A 141 -11.31 26.27 -2.85
C ILE A 141 -11.88 26.96 -1.62
N THR A 142 -12.94 27.73 -1.80
CA THR A 142 -13.64 28.47 -0.75
C THR A 142 -15.04 28.89 -1.24
N ASP A 143 -15.92 29.34 -0.33
CA ASP A 143 -17.26 29.84 -0.64
C ASP A 143 -18.08 28.85 -1.49
N CYS A 144 -18.15 27.59 -1.02
CA CYS A 144 -18.78 26.53 -1.79
C CYS A 144 -19.45 25.45 -0.93
N ILE A 145 -20.43 24.77 -1.51
CA ILE A 145 -21.01 23.54 -0.98
C ILE A 145 -20.11 22.36 -1.39
N LEU A 146 -19.72 21.55 -0.41
CA LEU A 146 -18.93 20.34 -0.61
C LEU A 146 -19.79 19.11 -0.79
N ASP A 147 -20.86 19.00 0.00
CA ASP A 147 -21.74 17.84 0.00
C ASP A 147 -23.16 18.24 0.45
N ALA A 148 -24.17 17.59 -0.11
CA ALA A 148 -25.58 17.86 0.15
C ALA A 148 -26.40 16.56 0.10
N PRO A 149 -26.16 15.62 1.05
CA PRO A 149 -26.67 14.25 0.99
C PRO A 149 -28.21 14.19 1.02
N ASN A 150 -28.85 15.16 1.66
CA ASN A 150 -30.30 15.29 1.76
C ASN A 150 -30.87 16.37 0.82
N GLY A 151 -30.07 16.85 -0.14
CA GLY A 151 -30.37 18.03 -0.95
C GLY A 151 -29.86 19.33 -0.31
N THR A 152 -29.82 20.42 -1.08
CA THR A 152 -29.34 21.72 -0.60
C THR A 152 -30.46 22.53 0.02
N VAL A 153 -31.51 22.80 -0.75
CA VAL A 153 -32.65 23.63 -0.35
C VAL A 153 -33.94 23.00 -0.85
N GLU A 154 -34.98 23.05 -0.02
CA GLU A 154 -36.36 22.72 -0.32
C GLU A 154 -37.24 23.96 -0.06
N PHE A 155 -38.39 24.07 -0.73
CA PHE A 155 -39.36 25.11 -0.41
C PHE A 155 -40.79 24.59 -0.47
N GLU A 156 -41.61 25.06 0.47
CA GLU A 156 -43.04 24.77 0.54
C GLU A 156 -43.80 26.05 0.87
N GLY A 157 -44.68 26.49 -0.05
CA GLY A 157 -45.46 27.72 0.11
C GLY A 157 -44.56 28.94 0.36
N SER A 158 -44.60 29.47 1.58
CA SER A 158 -43.80 30.62 2.01
C SER A 158 -42.47 30.27 2.67
N THR A 159 -42.19 28.99 2.91
CA THR A 159 -41.05 28.55 3.71
C THR A 159 -39.98 27.93 2.82
N ILE A 160 -38.73 28.35 3.03
CA ILE A 160 -37.54 27.78 2.41
C ILE A 160 -36.72 27.11 3.51
N THR A 161 -36.27 25.88 3.25
CA THR A 161 -35.58 25.03 4.23
C THR A 161 -34.24 24.56 3.66
N ILE A 162 -33.17 24.79 4.40
CA ILE A 162 -31.85 24.21 4.15
C ILE A 162 -31.76 22.90 4.92
N LYS A 163 -31.38 21.82 4.25
CA LYS A 163 -31.47 20.47 4.80
C LYS A 163 -30.26 20.11 5.67
N GLN A 164 -30.52 19.39 6.76
CA GLN A 164 -29.50 18.77 7.60
C GLN A 164 -28.48 17.98 6.78
N GLY A 165 -27.23 18.00 7.21
CA GLY A 165 -26.11 17.30 6.57
C GLY A 165 -25.47 18.11 5.43
N LEU A 166 -26.00 19.28 5.07
CA LEU A 166 -25.36 20.18 4.12
C LEU A 166 -23.97 20.57 4.62
N LYS A 167 -22.95 20.32 3.80
CA LYS A 167 -21.55 20.56 4.13
C LYS A 167 -20.97 21.67 3.27
N VAL A 168 -20.34 22.66 3.91
CA VAL A 168 -19.88 23.90 3.25
C VAL A 168 -18.47 24.28 3.65
N LEU A 169 -17.79 25.04 2.78
CA LEU A 169 -16.58 25.80 3.08
C LEU A 169 -16.89 27.28 3.16
N ILE A 170 -16.62 27.86 4.33
CA ILE A 170 -16.87 29.26 4.64
C ILE A 170 -15.53 30.01 4.64
N PRO A 171 -15.39 31.10 3.86
CA PRO A 171 -14.14 31.87 3.78
C PRO A 171 -13.69 32.41 5.15
N ASP A 172 -12.43 32.15 5.54
CA ASP A 172 -11.87 32.60 6.84
C ASP A 172 -10.39 32.99 6.76
N GLY A 173 -10.03 33.75 5.73
CA GLY A 173 -8.68 34.29 5.63
C GLY A 173 -7.73 33.45 4.80
N PHE A 174 -6.44 33.68 5.03
CA PHE A 174 -5.35 32.88 4.49
C PHE A 174 -4.53 32.30 5.63
N ASN A 175 -3.94 31.13 5.39
CA ASN A 175 -2.90 30.58 6.23
C ASN A 175 -1.60 31.38 6.07
N ALA A 176 -0.63 31.16 6.96
CA ALA A 176 0.66 31.85 6.91
C ALA A 176 1.45 31.59 5.62
N ASP A 177 1.19 30.47 4.94
CA ASP A 177 1.80 30.08 3.67
C ASP A 177 1.08 30.68 2.44
N GLY A 178 0.04 31.50 2.65
CA GLY A 178 -0.75 32.12 1.58
C GLY A 178 -1.83 31.23 0.98
N SER A 179 -2.04 30.02 1.50
CA SER A 179 -3.14 29.14 1.08
C SER A 179 -4.49 29.56 1.69
N LEU A 180 -5.62 29.19 1.08
CA LEU A 180 -6.95 29.61 1.58
C LEU A 180 -7.23 28.98 2.94
N LYS A 181 -7.60 29.79 3.92
CA LYS A 181 -8.11 29.34 5.21
C LYS A 181 -9.64 29.35 5.15
N ASN A 182 -10.25 28.22 5.49
CA ASN A 182 -11.68 28.02 5.46
C ASN A 182 -12.17 27.43 6.77
N ILE A 183 -13.40 27.75 7.13
CA ILE A 183 -14.15 27.00 8.14
C ILE A 183 -14.99 25.96 7.42
N GLU A 184 -14.78 24.69 7.78
CA GLU A 184 -15.61 23.59 7.33
C GLU A 184 -16.76 23.41 8.30
N TYR A 185 -17.99 23.46 7.79
CA TYR A 185 -19.19 23.35 8.60
C TYR A 185 -20.17 22.36 7.99
N THR A 186 -20.75 21.52 8.85
CA THR A 186 -21.84 20.61 8.52
C THR A 186 -23.06 21.07 9.28
N LEU A 187 -24.19 21.22 8.57
CA LEU A 187 -25.43 21.64 9.19
C LEU A 187 -26.05 20.51 10.02
N GLU A 188 -26.16 20.71 11.33
CA GLU A 188 -26.62 19.69 12.27
C GLU A 188 -28.13 19.44 12.24
N GLU A 189 -28.96 20.41 11.84
CA GLU A 189 -30.42 20.28 11.76
C GLU A 189 -31.00 21.11 10.61
N ASP A 190 -32.20 20.77 10.14
CA ASP A 190 -32.90 21.56 9.13
C ASP A 190 -33.09 23.01 9.63
N LEU A 191 -32.70 23.99 8.79
CA LEU A 191 -32.94 25.40 9.08
C LEU A 191 -33.96 25.96 8.10
N SER A 192 -34.98 26.63 8.63
CA SER A 192 -36.09 27.14 7.82
C SER A 192 -36.23 28.65 7.92
N ARG A 193 -36.70 29.27 6.84
CA ARG A 193 -37.05 30.68 6.79
C ARG A 193 -38.36 30.89 6.06
N THR A 194 -39.29 31.61 6.69
CA THR A 194 -40.59 31.95 6.12
C THR A 194 -40.61 33.37 5.58
N TYR A 195 -41.07 33.53 4.35
CA TYR A 195 -41.23 34.81 3.68
C TYR A 195 -42.66 35.31 3.91
N THR A 196 -42.79 36.56 4.36
CA THR A 196 -44.10 37.20 4.58
C THR A 196 -44.39 38.31 3.57
N THR A 197 -43.39 38.72 2.80
CA THR A 197 -43.46 39.78 1.80
C THR A 197 -42.95 39.30 0.45
N THR A 198 -43.08 40.15 -0.57
CA THR A 198 -42.44 39.92 -1.88
C THR A 198 -40.93 40.10 -1.75
N VAL A 199 -40.18 39.20 -2.37
CA VAL A 199 -38.71 39.24 -2.52
C VAL A 199 -38.38 39.05 -4.00
N LYS A 200 -37.43 39.84 -4.50
CA LYS A 200 -36.96 39.79 -5.88
C LYS A 200 -35.43 39.73 -5.90
N ASN A 201 -34.89 38.74 -6.60
CA ASN A 201 -33.45 38.47 -6.76
C ASN A 201 -32.71 38.40 -5.41
N GLY A 202 -33.30 37.72 -4.43
CA GLY A 202 -32.69 37.54 -3.11
C GLY A 202 -31.58 36.50 -3.11
N PHE A 203 -30.73 36.56 -2.09
CA PHE A 203 -29.73 35.55 -1.77
C PHE A 203 -30.03 34.94 -0.41
N LEU A 204 -29.71 33.66 -0.26
CA LEU A 204 -29.80 32.92 0.99
C LEU A 204 -28.38 32.58 1.46
N PHE A 205 -28.02 33.06 2.65
CA PHE A 205 -26.73 32.84 3.27
C PHE A 205 -26.86 32.05 4.57
N LEU A 206 -25.89 31.19 4.82
CA LEU A 206 -25.65 30.60 6.13
C LEU A 206 -24.58 31.42 6.86
N ASN A 207 -24.84 31.78 8.13
CA ASN A 207 -23.89 32.48 9.00
C ASN A 207 -23.49 31.59 10.18
N LEU A 208 -22.20 31.57 10.51
CA LEU A 208 -21.66 30.84 11.66
C LEU A 208 -21.67 31.60 12.99
N HIS A 209 -21.88 32.92 13.00
CA HIS A 209 -21.81 33.70 14.23
C HIS A 209 -22.94 33.34 15.23
N ASP A 210 -24.10 32.95 14.71
CA ASP A 210 -25.29 32.61 15.49
C ASP A 210 -25.99 31.32 15.01
N GLY A 211 -25.50 30.68 13.95
CA GLY A 211 -26.13 29.48 13.37
C GLY A 211 -27.47 29.77 12.68
N ILE A 212 -27.77 31.04 12.36
CA ILE A 212 -29.05 31.47 11.79
C ILE A 212 -28.93 31.63 10.26
N LEU A 213 -30.04 31.36 9.56
CA LEU A 213 -30.19 31.67 8.13
C LEU A 213 -30.42 33.17 7.91
N TYR A 214 -29.43 33.81 7.32
CA TYR A 214 -29.56 35.18 6.87
C TYR A 214 -30.00 35.23 5.42
N GLN A 215 -31.00 36.05 5.18
CA GLN A 215 -31.46 36.39 3.85
C GLN A 215 -31.09 37.84 3.60
N THR A 216 -30.73 38.14 2.35
CA THR A 216 -30.68 39.53 1.91
C THR A 216 -32.05 40.03 1.46
N TRP A 217 -32.35 41.28 1.80
CA TRP A 217 -33.62 41.95 1.47
C TRP A 217 -33.61 42.45 0.02
N GLN A 218 -34.79 42.86 -0.42
CA GLN A 218 -35.14 43.15 -1.81
C GLN A 218 -34.26 44.25 -2.47
N THR A 219 -33.95 43.99 -3.74
CA THR A 219 -33.44 44.91 -4.80
C THR A 219 -32.01 45.44 -4.71
N GLY A 220 -31.11 44.76 -5.45
CA GLY A 220 -29.97 45.37 -6.14
C GLY A 220 -28.76 45.71 -5.27
N ASN A 221 -27.66 44.97 -5.45
CA ASN A 221 -26.38 45.14 -4.77
C ASN A 221 -26.41 44.81 -3.27
N TYR A 222 -26.90 43.64 -2.88
CA TYR A 222 -26.77 43.12 -1.49
C TYR A 222 -25.75 41.99 -1.35
N TYR A 223 -25.26 41.46 -2.48
CA TYR A 223 -24.09 40.59 -2.51
C TYR A 223 -23.11 41.17 -3.51
N LEU A 224 -21.88 41.42 -3.06
CA LEU A 224 -20.79 41.90 -3.90
C LEU A 224 -19.60 40.97 -3.72
N ILE A 225 -18.90 40.73 -4.83
CA ILE A 225 -17.60 40.05 -4.83
C ILE A 225 -16.59 41.03 -5.38
N GLY A 226 -15.49 41.21 -4.69
CA GLY A 226 -14.46 42.14 -5.10
C GLY A 226 -13.20 42.00 -4.27
N ASN A 227 -12.29 42.94 -4.40
CA ASN A 227 -11.03 43.00 -3.65
C ASN A 227 -11.00 44.23 -2.73
N ASN A 228 -9.88 44.48 -2.04
CA ASN A 228 -9.75 45.63 -1.12
C ASN A 228 -9.93 47.00 -1.79
N LYS A 229 -9.86 47.09 -3.12
CA LYS A 229 -10.06 48.33 -3.89
C LYS A 229 -11.52 48.58 -4.27
N THR A 230 -12.41 47.64 -3.98
CA THR A 230 -13.84 47.76 -4.28
C THR A 230 -14.45 48.84 -3.39
N ASN A 231 -15.13 49.83 -4.00
CA ASN A 231 -15.76 50.89 -3.23
C ASN A 231 -17.02 50.37 -2.53
N ILE A 232 -16.91 50.15 -1.21
CA ILE A 232 -18.01 49.68 -0.35
C ILE A 232 -18.46 50.74 0.67
N SER A 233 -18.04 51.99 0.54
CA SER A 233 -18.24 53.06 1.54
C SER A 233 -19.68 53.31 1.99
N ASN A 234 -20.68 53.00 1.16
CA ASN A 234 -22.11 53.10 1.50
C ASN A 234 -22.85 51.77 1.27
N PHE A 235 -22.12 50.67 1.15
CA PHE A 235 -22.70 49.36 0.88
C PHE A 235 -23.30 48.76 2.15
N THR A 236 -24.54 48.29 2.04
CA THR A 236 -25.19 47.46 3.07
C THR A 236 -25.54 46.12 2.44
N GLY A 237 -24.94 45.04 2.92
CA GLY A 237 -25.09 43.70 2.35
C GLY A 237 -23.90 42.79 2.65
N VAL A 238 -23.85 41.62 2.04
CA VAL A 238 -22.75 40.66 2.15
C VAL A 238 -21.68 40.99 1.11
N PHE A 239 -20.43 41.17 1.54
CA PHE A 239 -19.30 41.41 0.64
C PHE A 239 -18.26 40.30 0.82
N ARG A 240 -17.97 39.61 -0.28
CA ARG A 240 -16.85 38.67 -0.39
C ARG A 240 -15.62 39.38 -0.91
N ASN A 241 -14.62 39.48 -0.05
CA ASN A 241 -13.33 40.08 -0.34
C ASN A 241 -12.31 39.01 -0.74
N LEU A 242 -11.87 39.05 -1.99
CA LEU A 242 -10.94 38.10 -2.59
C LEU A 242 -9.50 38.27 -2.06
N ASP A 243 -9.11 39.47 -1.62
CA ASP A 243 -7.75 39.72 -1.13
C ASP A 243 -7.56 39.23 0.31
N THR A 244 -8.65 39.16 1.07
CA THR A 244 -8.63 38.69 2.46
C THR A 244 -9.25 37.32 2.62
N ASN A 245 -9.89 36.76 1.59
CA ASN A 245 -10.71 35.55 1.67
C ASN A 245 -11.70 35.60 2.85
N LEU A 246 -12.36 36.75 3.01
CA LEU A 246 -13.39 36.94 4.03
C LEU A 246 -14.71 37.28 3.34
N THR A 247 -15.79 36.74 3.86
CA THR A 247 -17.14 37.13 3.46
C THR A 247 -17.85 37.63 4.70
N ASP A 248 -18.10 38.94 4.78
CA ASP A 248 -18.73 39.60 5.93
C ASP A 248 -19.97 40.39 5.50
N TYR A 249 -20.85 40.65 6.46
CA TYR A 249 -21.93 41.61 6.30
C TYR A 249 -21.41 43.01 6.60
N TYR A 250 -21.80 43.96 5.78
CA TYR A 250 -21.51 45.37 5.91
C TYR A 250 -22.81 46.13 6.13
N ASP A 251 -22.77 47.13 7.01
CA ASP A 251 -23.80 48.16 7.09
C ASP A 251 -23.16 49.52 6.81
N LYS A 252 -23.58 50.16 5.72
CA LYS A 252 -23.08 51.47 5.26
C LYS A 252 -21.54 51.52 5.24
N GLY A 253 -20.94 50.48 4.67
CA GLY A 253 -19.49 50.33 4.53
C GLY A 253 -18.73 49.92 5.78
N VAL A 254 -19.41 49.66 6.89
CA VAL A 254 -18.80 49.15 8.12
C VAL A 254 -19.04 47.66 8.24
N ALA A 255 -17.96 46.87 8.28
CA ALA A 255 -18.04 45.43 8.51
C ALA A 255 -18.61 45.15 9.90
N GLN A 256 -19.66 44.33 9.96
CA GLN A 256 -20.31 43.89 11.20
C GLN A 256 -19.76 42.56 11.72
N GLN A 257 -18.82 41.94 10.99
CA GLN A 257 -18.30 40.57 11.15
C GLN A 257 -19.38 39.48 11.15
N GLY A 258 -19.24 38.53 10.24
CA GLY A 258 -20.07 37.33 10.22
C GLY A 258 -19.56 36.47 9.10
N ARG A 259 -19.30 35.20 9.35
CA ARG A 259 -18.72 34.31 8.35
C ARG A 259 -19.87 33.75 7.52
N TYR A 260 -20.07 34.30 6.32
CA TYR A 260 -21.17 33.93 5.43
C TYR A 260 -20.72 33.04 4.28
N VAL A 261 -21.58 32.10 3.90
CA VAL A 261 -21.48 31.35 2.64
C VAL A 261 -22.82 31.38 1.91
N CYS A 262 -22.78 31.54 0.58
CA CYS A 262 -24.00 31.54 -0.23
C CYS A 262 -24.52 30.11 -0.41
N ILE A 263 -25.80 29.89 -0.11
CA ILE A 263 -26.46 28.58 -0.25
C ILE A 263 -27.43 28.56 -1.45
N ALA A 264 -28.05 29.69 -1.76
CA ALA A 264 -28.92 29.82 -2.93
C ALA A 264 -28.99 31.27 -3.41
N ASP A 265 -29.22 31.43 -4.72
CA ASP A 265 -29.48 32.71 -5.36
C ASP A 265 -30.84 32.70 -6.08
N ASN A 266 -31.17 33.84 -6.71
CA ASN A 266 -32.44 34.05 -7.40
C ASN A 266 -33.68 33.66 -6.56
N VAL A 267 -33.59 33.93 -5.25
CA VAL A 267 -34.68 33.66 -4.30
C VAL A 267 -35.76 34.70 -4.52
N ASN A 268 -36.88 34.28 -5.08
CA ASN A 268 -38.02 35.14 -5.39
C ASN A 268 -39.25 34.69 -4.62
N SER A 269 -39.92 35.61 -3.93
CA SER A 269 -41.25 35.40 -3.37
C SER A 269 -42.24 36.46 -3.88
N ASN A 270 -43.50 36.09 -3.99
CA ASN A 270 -44.61 37.00 -4.30
C ASN A 270 -45.60 36.95 -3.14
N ASN A 271 -45.78 38.07 -2.44
CA ASN A 271 -46.66 38.17 -1.26
C ASN A 271 -46.43 37.02 -0.26
N GLY A 272 -45.15 36.74 0.04
CA GLY A 272 -44.75 35.69 0.97
C GLY A 272 -44.60 34.30 0.37
N VAL A 273 -45.13 34.01 -0.82
CA VAL A 273 -45.01 32.67 -1.43
C VAL A 273 -43.76 32.57 -2.30
N ALA A 274 -42.89 31.60 -2.02
CA ALA A 274 -41.71 31.32 -2.83
C ALA A 274 -42.13 30.93 -4.26
N SER A 275 -41.52 31.58 -5.25
CA SER A 275 -41.86 31.47 -6.67
C SER A 275 -40.70 30.95 -7.52
N SER A 276 -39.46 31.20 -7.10
CA SER A 276 -38.28 30.53 -7.65
C SER A 276 -37.14 30.56 -6.64
N ILE A 277 -36.28 29.56 -6.74
CA ILE A 277 -35.00 29.50 -6.05
C ILE A 277 -34.02 28.76 -6.95
N THR A 278 -32.77 29.21 -6.98
CA THR A 278 -31.69 28.50 -7.64
C THR A 278 -30.68 28.09 -6.57
N PRO A 279 -30.57 26.79 -6.25
CA PRO A 279 -29.61 26.34 -5.25
C PRO A 279 -28.19 26.58 -5.76
N TYR A 280 -27.31 27.02 -4.88
CA TYR A 280 -25.90 27.05 -5.17
C TYR A 280 -25.44 25.61 -5.37
N ARG A 281 -24.74 25.34 -6.47
CA ARG A 281 -24.36 23.97 -6.82
C ARG A 281 -23.13 23.55 -6.01
N PRO A 282 -23.02 22.25 -5.66
CA PRO A 282 -21.76 21.72 -5.16
C PRO A 282 -20.59 22.05 -6.09
N ALA A 283 -19.41 22.25 -5.53
CA ALA A 283 -18.22 22.55 -6.32
C ALA A 283 -17.84 21.36 -7.24
N GLU A 284 -17.98 21.55 -8.55
CA GLU A 284 -17.49 20.62 -9.57
C GLU A 284 -16.09 21.03 -10.03
N LEU A 285 -15.04 20.47 -9.42
CA LEU A 285 -13.66 20.80 -9.79
C LEU A 285 -13.22 20.29 -11.16
N ILE A 286 -13.76 19.15 -11.59
CA ILE A 286 -13.50 18.58 -12.90
C ILE A 286 -14.85 18.22 -13.51
N LYS A 287 -15.21 18.90 -14.59
CA LYS A 287 -16.41 18.64 -15.36
C LYS A 287 -16.12 17.59 -16.42
N ARG A 288 -17.17 16.91 -16.90
CA ARG A 288 -17.04 16.02 -18.06
C ARG A 288 -16.52 16.74 -19.31
N SER A 289 -16.79 18.04 -19.43
CA SER A 289 -16.25 18.90 -20.49
C SER A 289 -14.73 18.99 -20.46
N ASP A 290 -14.12 18.92 -19.27
CA ASP A 290 -12.69 19.15 -19.07
C ASP A 290 -11.86 17.93 -19.50
N LYS A 291 -12.53 16.79 -19.74
CA LYS A 291 -11.90 15.55 -20.21
C LYS A 291 -11.05 15.76 -21.46
N VAL A 292 -11.50 16.59 -22.40
CA VAL A 292 -10.76 16.86 -23.64
C VAL A 292 -9.45 17.60 -23.34
N GLU A 293 -9.52 18.60 -22.47
CA GLU A 293 -8.34 19.38 -22.06
C GLU A 293 -7.34 18.51 -21.29
N ILE A 294 -7.81 17.80 -20.26
CA ILE A 294 -6.98 16.94 -19.41
C ILE A 294 -6.30 15.83 -20.24
N ALA A 295 -7.06 15.17 -21.13
CA ALA A 295 -6.49 14.16 -22.02
C ALA A 295 -5.44 14.75 -22.98
N SER A 296 -5.61 16.03 -23.36
CA SER A 296 -4.69 16.71 -24.27
C SER A 296 -3.36 17.09 -23.63
N TRP A 297 -3.26 17.15 -22.30
CA TRP A 297 -2.03 17.55 -21.60
C TRP A 297 -0.86 16.61 -21.88
N SER A 298 -1.12 15.32 -22.15
CA SER A 298 -0.10 14.37 -22.58
C SER A 298 0.27 14.45 -24.06
N PHE A 299 -0.45 15.21 -24.89
CA PHE A 299 -0.14 15.29 -26.33
C PHE A 299 1.15 16.08 -26.58
N PRO A 300 1.92 15.76 -27.63
CA PRO A 300 3.12 16.52 -27.99
C PRO A 300 2.78 17.96 -28.39
N ASP A 301 3.51 18.94 -27.84
CA ASP A 301 3.44 20.35 -28.25
C ASP A 301 4.60 20.70 -29.19
N SER A 302 4.36 20.54 -30.50
CA SER A 302 5.37 20.79 -31.54
C SER A 302 5.87 22.23 -31.58
N ARG A 303 5.13 23.19 -31.02
CA ARG A 303 5.54 24.61 -30.93
C ARG A 303 6.69 24.82 -29.93
N LYS A 304 6.84 23.89 -28.97
CA LYS A 304 7.89 23.89 -27.96
C LYS A 304 9.00 22.87 -28.26
N ALA A 305 9.02 22.30 -29.47
CA ALA A 305 10.02 21.29 -29.82
C ALA A 305 11.43 21.89 -29.84
N VAL A 306 12.38 21.16 -29.27
CA VAL A 306 13.80 21.53 -29.21
C VAL A 306 14.59 20.51 -30.02
N ASN A 307 15.39 20.99 -30.98
CA ASN A 307 16.31 20.13 -31.71
C ASN A 307 17.47 19.71 -30.82
N LEU A 308 17.86 18.45 -30.92
CA LEU A 308 18.92 17.84 -30.15
C LEU A 308 20.00 17.31 -31.09
N THR A 309 21.23 17.25 -30.59
CA THR A 309 22.32 16.58 -31.28
C THR A 309 22.27 15.08 -30.97
N LEU A 310 22.30 14.25 -32.01
CA LEU A 310 22.36 12.79 -31.84
C LEU A 310 23.80 12.39 -31.43
N LEU A 311 23.93 11.92 -30.20
CA LEU A 311 25.12 11.29 -29.65
C LEU A 311 25.33 9.88 -30.24
N ALA A 312 26.48 9.28 -29.93
CA ALA A 312 26.81 7.91 -30.31
C ALA A 312 25.75 6.90 -29.85
N SER A 313 25.59 5.81 -30.61
CA SER A 313 24.67 4.73 -30.27
C SER A 313 24.92 4.20 -28.85
N GLY A 314 23.85 3.97 -28.10
CA GLY A 314 23.87 3.50 -26.72
C GLY A 314 23.90 4.61 -25.67
N GLN A 315 24.04 5.88 -26.08
CA GLN A 315 23.99 7.01 -25.15
C GLN A 315 22.54 7.34 -24.73
N SER A 316 22.42 7.91 -23.52
CA SER A 316 21.16 8.31 -22.92
C SER A 316 20.90 9.81 -23.00
N TYR A 317 19.63 10.17 -22.93
CA TYR A 317 19.14 11.54 -22.90
C TYR A 317 18.13 11.70 -21.76
N THR A 318 18.16 12.85 -21.09
CA THR A 318 17.22 13.23 -20.04
C THR A 318 16.69 14.64 -20.32
N GLN A 319 15.46 14.91 -19.89
CA GLN A 319 14.80 16.22 -20.05
C GLN A 319 14.08 16.60 -18.76
N PRO A 320 14.02 17.90 -18.41
CA PRO A 320 13.45 18.36 -17.15
C PRO A 320 11.92 18.33 -17.11
N VAL A 321 11.26 17.81 -18.16
CA VAL A 321 9.80 17.71 -18.28
C VAL A 321 9.37 16.46 -19.03
N ASP A 322 8.11 16.08 -18.86
CA ASP A 322 7.45 15.05 -19.66
C ASP A 322 7.39 15.45 -21.14
N GLY A 323 7.57 14.47 -22.02
CA GLY A 323 7.46 14.70 -23.46
C GLY A 323 7.78 13.50 -24.31
N TYR A 324 8.28 13.77 -25.51
CA TYR A 324 8.56 12.76 -26.53
C TYR A 324 9.91 13.02 -27.17
N TYR A 325 10.72 11.97 -27.30
CA TYR A 325 11.82 12.00 -28.26
C TYR A 325 11.29 11.60 -29.62
N ALA A 326 11.71 12.30 -30.68
CA ALA A 326 11.40 11.96 -32.05
C ALA A 326 12.66 12.05 -32.92
N ILE A 327 12.90 11.03 -33.73
CA ILE A 327 14.05 10.94 -34.62
C ILE A 327 13.64 10.52 -36.02
N SER A 328 14.35 11.05 -37.02
CA SER A 328 14.45 10.49 -38.36
C SER A 328 15.91 10.45 -38.76
N LYS A 329 16.41 9.24 -39.06
CA LYS A 329 17.77 9.01 -39.52
C LYS A 329 17.75 8.16 -40.78
N THR A 330 18.50 8.56 -41.79
CA THR A 330 18.67 7.78 -43.02
C THR A 330 19.50 6.54 -42.72
N ALA A 331 19.07 5.39 -43.26
CA ALA A 331 19.65 4.09 -42.98
C ALA A 331 21.15 4.02 -43.32
N GLY A 332 21.55 4.50 -44.50
CA GLY A 332 22.93 4.47 -45.01
C GLY A 332 23.43 3.07 -45.41
N ILE A 333 22.88 2.02 -44.82
CA ILE A 333 23.15 0.60 -45.13
C ILE A 333 21.86 -0.21 -45.17
N GLN A 334 21.89 -1.37 -45.82
CA GLN A 334 20.78 -2.32 -45.83
C GLN A 334 20.52 -2.86 -44.42
N ASN A 335 19.25 -3.04 -44.05
CA ASN A 335 18.84 -3.55 -42.72
C ASN A 335 19.34 -2.70 -41.54
N ALA A 336 19.47 -1.38 -41.74
CA ALA A 336 19.75 -0.46 -40.65
C ALA A 336 18.56 -0.33 -39.70
N TYR A 337 18.80 0.13 -38.47
CA TYR A 337 17.74 0.41 -37.50
C TYR A 337 18.08 1.60 -36.61
N VAL A 338 17.01 2.13 -36.01
CA VAL A 338 17.06 2.97 -34.80
C VAL A 338 16.09 2.38 -33.78
N SER A 339 16.50 2.28 -32.52
CA SER A 339 15.63 1.92 -31.40
C SER A 339 15.76 2.91 -30.25
N MET A 340 14.66 3.08 -29.51
CA MET A 340 14.57 3.95 -28.35
C MET A 340 13.95 3.19 -27.18
N TYR A 341 14.52 3.36 -25.98
CA TYR A 341 14.03 2.76 -24.74
C TYR A 341 13.86 3.83 -23.67
N SER A 342 12.67 3.91 -23.07
CA SER A 342 12.34 4.92 -22.05
C SER A 342 11.24 4.37 -21.14
N GLY A 343 11.42 4.48 -19.82
CA GLY A 343 10.40 4.13 -18.83
C GLY A 343 9.88 2.69 -18.91
N GLY A 344 10.74 1.73 -19.27
CA GLY A 344 10.36 0.31 -19.42
C GLY A 344 9.69 -0.06 -20.75
N ILE A 345 9.52 0.91 -21.67
CA ILE A 345 8.98 0.69 -23.01
C ILE A 345 10.10 0.82 -24.03
N GLY A 346 10.10 -0.03 -25.07
CA GLY A 346 11.07 0.01 -26.15
C GLY A 346 10.42 -0.13 -27.52
N TYR A 347 10.86 0.69 -28.47
CA TYR A 347 10.44 0.59 -29.87
C TYR A 347 11.67 0.56 -30.80
N ALA A 348 11.53 -0.09 -31.95
CA ALA A 348 12.55 -0.14 -32.99
C ALA A 348 11.94 0.10 -34.37
N CYS A 349 12.64 0.84 -35.22
CA CYS A 349 12.28 1.07 -36.61
C CYS A 349 13.44 0.61 -37.52
N PRO A 350 13.35 -0.59 -38.12
CA PRO A 350 14.30 -1.05 -39.12
C PRO A 350 13.96 -0.47 -40.50
N SER A 351 15.00 -0.23 -41.31
CA SER A 351 14.90 0.10 -42.72
C SER A 351 15.50 -1.03 -43.56
N PRO A 352 14.73 -1.66 -44.47
CA PRO A 352 15.26 -2.72 -45.32
C PRO A 352 16.22 -2.20 -46.40
N ASN A 353 16.20 -0.90 -46.71
CA ASN A 353 16.96 -0.29 -47.79
C ASN A 353 17.95 0.75 -47.26
N ALA A 354 19.13 0.86 -47.88
CA ALA A 354 20.16 1.82 -47.51
C ALA A 354 19.74 3.30 -47.67
N ALA A 355 18.81 3.58 -48.59
CA ALA A 355 18.23 4.91 -48.77
C ALA A 355 16.95 5.15 -47.94
N GLY A 356 16.50 4.16 -47.17
CA GLY A 356 15.28 4.30 -46.35
C GLY A 356 15.50 5.13 -45.08
N SER A 357 14.41 5.50 -44.42
CA SER A 357 14.45 6.29 -43.18
C SER A 357 13.99 5.46 -41.98
N CYS A 358 14.78 5.48 -40.92
CA CYS A 358 14.40 4.99 -39.60
C CYS A 358 13.73 6.14 -38.84
N VAL A 359 12.41 6.06 -38.66
CA VAL A 359 11.60 7.11 -38.02
C VAL A 359 10.94 6.55 -36.78
N LEU A 360 11.18 7.19 -35.64
CA LEU A 360 10.67 6.72 -34.36
C LEU A 360 10.31 7.88 -33.43
N SER A 361 9.31 7.66 -32.58
CA SER A 361 9.05 8.50 -31.41
C SER A 361 8.70 7.67 -30.19
N ILE A 362 9.12 8.10 -29.00
CA ILE A 362 8.78 7.46 -27.74
C ILE A 362 8.44 8.52 -26.68
N LYS A 363 7.45 8.22 -25.82
CA LYS A 363 7.17 9.04 -24.63
C LYS A 363 8.29 8.87 -23.61
N THR A 364 8.63 9.95 -22.93
CA THR A 364 9.54 9.95 -21.78
C THR A 364 8.96 10.80 -20.66
N LEU A 365 9.23 10.41 -19.42
CA LEU A 365 8.85 11.17 -18.23
C LEU A 365 9.97 12.13 -17.86
N LYS A 366 9.64 13.19 -17.12
CA LYS A 366 10.59 14.12 -16.51
C LYS A 366 11.72 13.35 -15.85
N ASN A 367 12.95 13.72 -16.21
CA ASN A 367 14.21 13.14 -15.74
C ASN A 367 14.42 11.65 -16.03
N ALA A 368 13.51 10.98 -16.74
CA ALA A 368 13.71 9.61 -17.14
C ALA A 368 14.79 9.52 -18.23
N SER A 369 15.62 8.48 -18.14
CA SER A 369 16.62 8.18 -19.15
C SER A 369 15.95 7.57 -20.39
N CYS A 370 16.20 8.17 -21.55
CA CYS A 370 15.88 7.59 -22.85
C CYS A 370 17.17 7.17 -23.55
N VAL A 371 17.36 5.87 -23.80
CA VAL A 371 18.53 5.32 -24.50
C VAL A 371 18.20 5.14 -25.97
N ILE A 372 19.09 5.61 -26.86
CA ILE A 372 18.94 5.46 -28.30
C ILE A 372 20.04 4.56 -28.85
N ASN A 373 19.67 3.46 -29.52
CA ASN A 373 20.61 2.56 -30.19
C ASN A 373 20.38 2.61 -31.71
N TYR A 374 21.45 2.57 -32.50
CA TYR A 374 21.33 2.54 -33.96
C TYR A 374 22.59 1.96 -34.61
N ASN A 375 22.40 1.28 -35.74
CA ASN A 375 23.48 0.97 -36.69
C ASN A 375 23.34 1.76 -38.01
N ALA A 376 22.32 2.62 -38.13
CA ALA A 376 22.14 3.50 -39.28
C ALA A 376 23.32 4.46 -39.41
N THR A 377 23.87 4.58 -40.62
CA THR A 377 25.07 5.37 -40.90
C THR A 377 24.79 6.66 -41.67
N GLY A 378 23.58 6.81 -42.22
CA GLY A 378 23.19 8.00 -42.99
C GLY A 378 22.85 9.21 -42.13
N ASP A 379 22.47 10.30 -42.79
CA ASP A 379 22.23 11.60 -42.15
C ASP A 379 21.11 11.57 -41.10
N VAL A 380 21.23 12.43 -40.09
CA VAL A 380 20.15 12.71 -39.15
C VAL A 380 19.28 13.81 -39.75
N ASN A 381 18.09 13.45 -40.23
CA ASN A 381 17.15 14.40 -40.82
C ASN A 381 16.53 15.30 -39.75
N TYR A 382 16.18 14.70 -38.61
CA TYR A 382 15.87 15.43 -37.39
C TYR A 382 16.08 14.55 -36.17
N PHE A 383 16.43 15.18 -35.06
CA PHE A 383 16.33 14.60 -33.73
C PHE A 383 15.90 15.70 -32.77
N ARG A 384 14.80 15.46 -32.05
CA ARG A 384 14.16 16.49 -31.22
C ARG A 384 13.52 15.91 -29.99
N PHE A 385 13.45 16.73 -28.95
CA PHE A 385 12.54 16.55 -27.84
C PHE A 385 11.32 17.45 -28.02
N ILE A 386 10.13 16.90 -27.76
CA ILE A 386 8.84 17.58 -27.89
C ILE A 386 8.13 17.49 -26.54
N PRO A 387 8.08 18.58 -25.75
CA PRO A 387 7.38 18.59 -24.48
C PRO A 387 5.90 18.22 -24.64
N ALA A 388 5.30 17.61 -23.62
CA ALA A 388 3.86 17.44 -23.55
C ALA A 388 3.17 18.81 -23.39
N LYS A 389 1.92 18.98 -23.86
CA LYS A 389 1.20 20.27 -23.78
C LYS A 389 1.07 20.78 -22.34
N GLY A 390 0.82 19.88 -21.39
CA GLY A 390 0.71 20.19 -19.97
C GLY A 390 2.05 20.24 -19.22
N ALA A 391 3.18 20.06 -19.91
CA ALA A 391 4.49 20.13 -19.28
C ALA A 391 4.79 21.55 -18.79
N VAL A 392 5.08 21.66 -17.49
CA VAL A 392 5.57 22.86 -16.82
C VAL A 392 6.98 22.60 -16.29
N ASN A 393 7.90 23.52 -16.57
CA ASN A 393 9.18 23.58 -15.86
C ASN A 393 8.86 24.12 -14.47
N GLU A 394 8.90 23.26 -13.46
CA GLU A 394 8.89 23.67 -12.05
C GLU A 394 10.24 24.24 -11.64
#